data_AF-A0A0G0IKR2-F1
#
_entry.id   AF-A0A0G0IKR2-F1
#
_cell.length_a   1.000
_cell.length_b   1.000
_cell.length_c   1.000
_cell.angle_alpha   90.00
_cell.angle_beta   90.00
_cell.angle_gamma   90.00
#
_symmetry.space_group_name_H-M   'P 1'
#
loop_
_entity.id
_entity.type
_entity.pdbx_description
1 polymer ?
#
loop_
_entity_poly.entity_id
_entity_poly.type
_entity_poly.pdbx_seq_one_letter_code
_entity_poly.pdbx_strand_id
1 'polypeptide(L)'
;MGLLSYYDILFLPIGLITLFKSTKKTDHILILLCWLFLAPVASSVTSGGPHINRSSLMIPLLAIISGWGFYTLTTIFKKWERLITIALIIIVIVNSLYSLNQIFIQKPLDKPWIKEQVYKSVVLDVLNLKSNYKAVAVGDNDYIYFLFYGGINPKDFIKKSDIVPLSDSNIWERVNRYDNIYFKMPFNCPKSGKLNDLPKELPELPKDIYYMVDVENSTNFPDGIIPKDYPSLW
;
A
#
# COMPACT_ATOMS: atom_id res chain seq x y z
N MET A 1 -9.00 -3.31 -3.17
CA MET A 1 -9.75 -3.09 -4.42
C MET A 1 -9.04 -3.76 -5.56
N GLY A 2 -9.78 -4.40 -6.45
CA GLY A 2 -9.22 -5.03 -7.65
C GLY A 2 -8.91 -4.00 -8.73
N LEU A 3 -8.07 -4.39 -9.69
CA LEU A 3 -7.71 -3.61 -10.87
C LEU A 3 -8.91 -3.38 -11.82
N LEU A 4 -9.94 -4.21 -11.70
CA LEU A 4 -11.12 -4.25 -12.57
C LEU A 4 -12.35 -3.69 -11.86
N SER A 5 -13.13 -2.89 -12.60
CA SER A 5 -14.41 -2.38 -12.12
C SER A 5 -15.53 -3.39 -12.35
N TYR A 6 -16.67 -3.25 -11.66
CA TYR A 6 -17.78 -4.19 -11.82
C TYR A 6 -18.34 -4.24 -13.25
N TYR A 7 -18.32 -3.11 -13.97
CA TYR A 7 -18.77 -3.06 -15.36
C TYR A 7 -17.86 -3.83 -16.32
N ASP A 8 -16.58 -3.99 -15.98
CA ASP A 8 -15.64 -4.75 -16.80
C ASP A 8 -16.03 -6.23 -16.88
N ILE A 9 -16.76 -6.77 -15.89
CA ILE A 9 -17.25 -8.15 -15.89
C ILE A 9 -18.08 -8.44 -17.15
N LEU A 10 -18.83 -7.46 -17.65
CA LEU A 10 -19.66 -7.61 -18.84
C LEU A 10 -18.89 -7.21 -20.11
N PHE A 11 -18.27 -6.03 -20.12
CA PHE A 11 -17.71 -5.47 -21.35
C PHE A 11 -16.37 -6.08 -21.73
N LEU A 12 -15.54 -6.46 -20.76
CA LEU A 12 -14.22 -7.01 -21.04
C LEU A 12 -14.30 -8.37 -21.77
N PRO A 13 -15.14 -9.35 -21.36
CA PRO A 13 -15.31 -10.58 -22.14
C PRO A 13 -15.83 -10.35 -23.55
N ILE A 14 -16.79 -9.43 -23.73
CA ILE A 14 -17.33 -9.07 -25.05
C ILE A 14 -16.23 -8.47 -25.92
N GLY A 15 -15.44 -7.55 -25.35
CA GLY A 15 -14.28 -6.95 -26.01
C GLY A 15 -13.24 -7.98 -26.42
N LEU A 16 -12.87 -8.91 -25.53
CA LEU A 16 -11.93 -9.98 -25.85
C LEU A 16 -12.46 -10.92 -26.95
N ILE A 17 -13.69 -11.41 -26.82
CA ILE A 17 -14.27 -12.35 -27.80
C ILE A 17 -14.32 -11.70 -29.19
N THR A 18 -14.73 -10.44 -29.28
CA THR A 18 -14.84 -9.72 -30.55
C THR A 18 -13.46 -9.40 -31.14
N LEU A 19 -12.48 -9.08 -30.30
CA LEU A 19 -11.09 -8.87 -30.69
C LEU A 19 -10.46 -10.18 -31.25
N PHE A 20 -10.68 -11.33 -30.61
CA PHE A 20 -10.19 -12.63 -31.10
C PHE A 20 -10.94 -13.16 -32.33
N LYS A 21 -12.24 -12.87 -32.45
CA LYS A 21 -13.05 -13.25 -33.62
C LYS A 21 -12.83 -12.35 -34.84
N SER A 22 -12.17 -11.20 -34.68
CA SER A 22 -11.87 -10.32 -35.81
C SER A 22 -10.96 -11.02 -36.82
N THR A 23 -11.49 -11.32 -38.01
CA THR A 23 -10.76 -11.98 -39.10
C THR A 23 -9.75 -11.06 -39.77
N LYS A 24 -9.91 -9.74 -39.60
CA LYS A 24 -8.94 -8.73 -40.05
C LYS A 24 -7.94 -8.50 -38.92
N LYS A 25 -6.83 -9.24 -38.95
CA LYS A 25 -5.68 -9.00 -38.06
C LYS A 25 -4.91 -7.79 -38.56
N THR A 26 -5.40 -6.59 -38.24
CA THR A 26 -4.65 -5.35 -38.40
C THR A 26 -3.53 -5.27 -37.36
N ASP A 27 -2.45 -4.57 -37.71
CA ASP A 27 -1.26 -4.40 -36.85
C ASP A 27 -1.63 -3.90 -35.44
N HIS A 28 -2.65 -3.05 -35.33
CA HIS A 28 -3.16 -2.53 -34.06
C HIS A 28 -3.70 -3.63 -33.12
N ILE A 29 -4.43 -4.63 -33.65
CA ILE A 29 -4.96 -5.74 -32.84
C ILE A 29 -3.81 -6.62 -32.34
N LEU A 30 -2.79 -6.82 -33.18
CA LEU A 30 -1.62 -7.60 -32.81
C LEU A 30 -0.81 -6.90 -31.69
N ILE A 31 -0.68 -5.57 -31.75
CA ILE A 31 -0.08 -4.77 -30.67
C ILE A 31 -0.86 -4.94 -29.35
N LEU A 32 -2.20 -4.85 -29.38
CA LEU A 32 -3.02 -5.02 -28.18
C LEU A 32 -2.90 -6.43 -27.59
N LEU A 33 -2.87 -7.46 -28.43
CA LEU A 33 -2.65 -8.84 -27.98
C LEU A 33 -1.24 -9.03 -27.40
N CYS A 34 -0.21 -8.51 -28.06
CA CYS A 34 1.15 -8.56 -27.53
C CYS A 34 1.24 -7.85 -26.18
N TRP A 35 0.62 -6.66 -26.03
CA TRP A 35 0.57 -5.95 -24.76
C TRP A 35 -0.14 -6.80 -23.68
N LEU A 36 -1.24 -7.47 -24.00
CA LEU A 36 -1.98 -8.32 -23.05
C LEU A 36 -1.12 -9.42 -22.45
N PHE A 37 -0.25 -10.04 -23.25
CA PHE A 37 0.64 -11.11 -22.79
C PHE A 37 1.94 -10.58 -22.18
N LEU A 38 2.47 -9.47 -22.67
CA LEU A 38 3.73 -8.90 -22.17
C LEU A 38 3.56 -8.16 -20.84
N ALA A 39 2.39 -7.56 -20.57
CA ALA A 39 2.18 -6.80 -19.34
C ALA A 39 2.33 -7.63 -18.06
N PRO A 40 1.74 -8.85 -17.94
CA PRO A 40 1.98 -9.73 -16.79
C PRO A 40 3.44 -10.18 -16.68
N VAL A 41 4.11 -10.39 -17.81
CA VAL A 41 5.53 -10.77 -17.85
C VAL A 41 6.38 -9.65 -17.27
N ALA A 42 6.12 -8.39 -17.64
CA ALA A 42 6.82 -7.24 -17.06
C ALA A 42 6.64 -7.15 -15.53
N SER A 43 5.44 -7.46 -15.01
CA SER A 43 5.22 -7.50 -13.56
C SER A 43 5.99 -8.64 -12.87
N SER A 44 6.20 -9.78 -13.55
CA SER A 44 6.87 -10.96 -12.98
C SER A 44 8.37 -10.79 -12.74
N VAL A 45 9.03 -9.88 -13.45
CA VAL A 45 10.48 -9.64 -13.34
C VAL A 45 10.86 -8.90 -12.05
N THR A 46 9.89 -8.33 -11.34
CA THR A 46 10.13 -7.55 -10.13
C THR A 46 10.07 -8.40 -8.86
N SER A 47 11.16 -8.43 -8.09
CA SER A 47 11.19 -9.05 -6.75
C SER A 47 10.65 -8.06 -5.71
N GLY A 48 9.72 -8.50 -4.84
CA GLY A 48 9.14 -7.68 -3.76
C GLY A 48 7.70 -8.09 -3.45
N GLY A 49 7.09 -7.48 -2.42
CA GLY A 49 5.73 -7.81 -1.98
C GLY A 49 4.66 -7.65 -3.07
N PRO A 50 3.52 -8.34 -2.95
CA PRO A 50 2.43 -8.25 -3.92
C PRO A 50 1.79 -6.86 -3.87
N HIS A 51 2.28 -5.95 -4.73
CA HIS A 51 1.73 -4.61 -4.90
C HIS A 51 0.99 -4.49 -6.23
N ILE A 52 -0.31 -4.14 -6.17
CA ILE A 52 -1.20 -3.90 -7.32
C ILE A 52 -0.60 -2.90 -8.31
N ASN A 53 0.23 -1.98 -7.80
CA ASN A 53 0.95 -0.94 -8.52
C ASN A 53 1.76 -1.51 -9.70
N ARG A 54 2.32 -2.72 -9.55
CA ARG A 54 3.13 -3.39 -10.60
C ARG A 54 2.27 -3.87 -11.78
N SER A 55 0.99 -4.09 -11.55
CA SER A 55 0.01 -4.46 -12.59
C SER A 55 -0.72 -3.25 -13.18
N SER A 56 -0.36 -2.03 -12.78
CA SER A 56 -0.97 -0.79 -13.31
C SER A 56 -0.77 -0.61 -14.82
N LEU A 57 0.29 -1.20 -15.38
CA LEU A 57 0.56 -1.24 -16.82
C LEU A 57 -0.54 -1.94 -17.63
N MET A 58 -1.36 -2.78 -16.99
CA MET A 58 -2.50 -3.43 -17.62
C MET A 58 -3.74 -2.53 -17.69
N ILE A 59 -3.84 -1.49 -16.85
CA ILE A 59 -5.06 -0.66 -16.75
C ILE A 59 -5.45 -0.04 -18.09
N PRO A 60 -4.55 0.64 -18.84
CA PRO A 60 -4.93 1.27 -20.10
C PRO A 60 -5.44 0.25 -21.12
N LEU A 61 -4.79 -0.91 -21.17
CA LEU A 61 -5.15 -1.98 -22.08
C LEU A 61 -6.54 -2.55 -21.77
N LEU A 62 -6.81 -2.86 -20.50
CA LEU A 62 -8.10 -3.40 -20.07
C LEU A 62 -9.22 -2.38 -20.32
N ALA A 63 -8.96 -1.08 -20.12
CA ALA A 63 -9.90 -0.01 -20.43
C ALA A 63 -10.22 0.08 -21.94
N ILE A 64 -9.21 -0.06 -22.81
CA ILE A 64 -9.42 -0.09 -24.27
C ILE A 64 -10.30 -1.29 -24.68
N ILE A 65 -9.99 -2.49 -24.16
CA ILE A 65 -10.74 -3.70 -24.45
C ILE A 65 -12.18 -3.59 -23.94
N SER A 66 -12.38 -3.06 -22.74
CA SER A 66 -13.70 -2.81 -22.15
C SER A 66 -14.51 -1.80 -22.98
N GLY A 67 -13.88 -0.69 -23.40
CA GLY A 67 -14.50 0.29 -24.30
C GLY A 67 -14.89 -0.30 -25.66
N TRP A 68 -14.06 -1.17 -26.23
CA TRP A 68 -14.39 -1.91 -27.46
C TRP A 68 -15.56 -2.86 -27.27
N GLY A 69 -15.63 -3.54 -26.13
CA GLY A 69 -16.77 -4.39 -25.75
C GLY A 69 -18.07 -3.59 -25.62
N PHE A 70 -18.01 -2.42 -25.00
CA PHE A 70 -19.14 -1.49 -24.93
C PHE A 70 -19.60 -1.04 -26.33
N TYR A 71 -18.67 -0.59 -27.18
CA TYR A 71 -18.97 -0.22 -28.57
C TYR A 71 -19.62 -1.37 -29.35
N THR A 72 -19.13 -2.59 -29.17
CA THR A 72 -19.70 -3.76 -29.85
C THR A 72 -21.11 -4.05 -29.34
N LEU A 73 -21.36 -3.90 -28.04
CA LEU A 73 -22.70 -4.10 -27.47
C LEU A 73 -23.69 -3.05 -27.98
N THR A 74 -23.31 -1.77 -28.00
CA THR A 74 -24.19 -0.68 -28.48
C THR A 74 -24.48 -0.77 -29.97
N THR A 75 -23.53 -1.26 -30.77
CA THR A 75 -23.76 -1.50 -32.21
C THR A 75 -24.70 -2.67 -32.48
N ILE A 76 -24.62 -3.76 -31.71
CA ILE A 76 -25.56 -4.90 -31.79
C ILE A 76 -26.96 -4.48 -31.36
N PHE A 77 -27.08 -3.74 -30.25
CA PHE A 77 -28.35 -3.30 -29.68
C PHE A 77 -28.63 -1.82 -29.95
N LYS A 78 -28.47 -1.39 -31.21
CA LYS A 78 -28.57 0.02 -31.63
C LYS A 78 -29.83 0.74 -31.16
N LYS A 79 -30.98 0.04 -31.14
CA LYS A 79 -32.26 0.59 -30.67
C LYS A 79 -32.25 0.97 -29.17
N TRP A 80 -31.37 0.33 -28.39
CA TRP A 80 -31.26 0.49 -26.93
C TRP A 80 -29.98 1.25 -26.53
N GLU A 81 -29.20 1.78 -27.47
CA GLU A 81 -27.92 2.44 -27.23
C GLU A 81 -28.01 3.51 -26.12
N ARG A 82 -29.01 4.39 -26.19
CA ARG A 82 -29.22 5.44 -25.19
C ARG A 82 -29.45 4.86 -23.79
N LEU A 83 -30.26 3.80 -23.69
CA LEU A 83 -30.56 3.15 -22.42
C LEU A 83 -29.35 2.41 -21.86
N ILE A 84 -28.58 1.71 -22.72
CA ILE A 84 -27.33 1.04 -22.35
C ILE A 84 -26.29 2.05 -21.85
N THR A 85 -26.17 3.20 -22.52
CA THR A 85 -25.25 4.28 -22.13
C THR A 85 -25.65 4.90 -20.80
N ILE A 86 -26.93 5.19 -20.59
CA ILE A 86 -27.43 5.72 -19.31
C ILE A 86 -27.19 4.71 -18.19
N ALA A 87 -27.48 3.43 -18.42
CA ALA A 87 -27.22 2.37 -17.46
C ALA A 87 -25.74 2.27 -17.09
N LEU A 88 -24.84 2.36 -18.09
CA LEU A 88 -23.39 2.39 -17.85
C LEU A 88 -22.99 3.59 -16.97
N ILE A 89 -23.47 4.79 -17.28
CA ILE A 89 -23.17 5.99 -16.50
C ILE A 89 -23.60 5.82 -15.05
N ILE A 90 -24.81 5.30 -14.81
CA ILE A 90 -25.31 5.02 -13.45
C ILE A 90 -24.40 4.01 -12.74
N ILE A 91 -24.03 2.91 -13.41
CA ILE A 91 -23.14 1.89 -12.84
C ILE A 91 -21.77 2.47 -12.49
N VAL A 92 -21.20 3.32 -13.35
CA VAL A 92 -19.91 3.99 -13.11
C VAL A 92 -20.01 4.92 -11.90
N ILE A 93 -21.08 5.71 -11.79
CA ILE A 93 -21.30 6.60 -10.64
C ILE A 93 -21.42 5.77 -9.35
N VAL A 94 -22.24 4.72 -9.35
CA VAL A 94 -22.43 3.86 -8.17
C VAL A 94 -21.13 3.17 -7.78
N ASN A 95 -20.37 2.63 -8.74
CA ASN A 95 -19.06 2.02 -8.49
C ASN A 95 -18.05 3.03 -7.93
N SER A 96 -18.06 4.27 -8.43
CA SER A 96 -17.18 5.34 -7.95
C SER A 96 -17.54 5.75 -6.52
N LEU A 97 -18.82 5.92 -6.21
CA LEU A 97 -19.30 6.23 -4.86
C LEU A 97 -18.99 5.10 -3.87
N TYR A 98 -19.21 3.85 -4.27
CA TYR A 98 -18.82 2.70 -3.48
C TYR A 98 -17.31 2.70 -3.24
N SER A 99 -16.51 3.00 -4.27
CA SER A 99 -15.06 3.02 -4.15
C SER A 99 -14.55 4.13 -3.23
N LEU A 100 -15.14 5.32 -3.31
CA LEU A 100 -14.85 6.42 -2.39
C LEU A 100 -15.21 6.05 -0.96
N ASN A 101 -16.38 5.44 -0.73
CA ASN A 101 -16.80 4.98 0.59
C ASN A 101 -15.82 3.95 1.18
N GLN A 102 -15.37 3.00 0.37
CA GLN A 102 -14.38 2.01 0.78
C GLN A 102 -13.03 2.65 1.12
N ILE A 103 -12.57 3.65 0.35
CA ILE A 103 -11.26 4.30 0.57
C ILE A 103 -11.29 5.27 1.75
N PHE A 104 -12.36 6.06 1.90
CA PHE A 104 -12.42 7.16 2.86
C PHE A 104 -13.15 6.79 4.15
N ILE A 105 -14.07 5.82 4.13
CA ILE A 105 -14.88 5.45 5.30
C ILE A 105 -14.48 4.08 5.82
N GLN A 106 -14.47 3.05 4.97
CA GLN A 106 -14.23 1.68 5.45
C GLN A 106 -12.75 1.42 5.72
N LYS A 107 -11.84 1.88 4.86
CA LYS A 107 -10.39 1.66 5.03
C LYS A 107 -9.83 2.21 6.36
N PRO A 108 -10.26 3.38 6.88
CA PRO A 108 -9.86 3.82 8.22
C PRO A 108 -10.47 3.00 9.36
N LEU A 109 -11.66 2.41 9.17
CA LEU A 109 -12.35 1.62 10.20
C LEU A 109 -11.85 0.17 10.25
N ASP A 110 -11.64 -0.42 9.08
CA ASP A 110 -11.18 -1.79 8.90
C ASP A 110 -9.66 -1.85 8.87
N LYS A 111 -9.07 -2.01 10.06
CA LYS A 111 -7.63 -2.18 10.29
C LYS A 111 -6.81 -0.91 9.99
N PRO A 112 -7.04 0.20 10.72
CA PRO A 112 -6.32 1.47 10.54
C PRO A 112 -4.80 1.30 10.63
N TRP A 113 -4.35 0.31 11.40
CA TRP A 113 -2.96 0.00 11.65
C TRP A 113 -2.19 -0.62 10.48
N ILE A 114 -2.87 -1.10 9.43
CA ILE A 114 -2.20 -1.79 8.31
C ILE A 114 -1.56 -0.79 7.32
N LYS A 115 -1.87 0.52 7.36
CA LYS A 115 -1.41 1.47 6.32
C LYS A 115 -1.21 2.92 6.77
N GLU A 116 -0.34 3.59 6.01
CA GLU A 116 -0.01 5.03 5.81
C GLU A 116 -0.82 6.13 6.56
N GLN A 117 -2.11 5.95 6.83
CA GLN A 117 -2.97 6.98 7.42
C GLN A 117 -2.68 7.25 8.91
N VAL A 118 -2.23 6.24 9.65
CA VAL A 118 -1.90 6.36 11.10
C VAL A 118 -0.49 6.91 11.34
N TYR A 119 0.38 6.89 10.32
CA TYR A 119 1.76 7.35 10.46
C TYR A 119 1.87 8.81 10.86
N LYS A 120 0.90 9.65 10.49
CA LYS A 120 0.92 11.05 10.92
C LYS A 120 0.82 11.18 12.44
N SER A 121 -0.14 10.51 13.07
CA SER A 121 -0.30 10.57 14.54
C SER A 121 0.90 9.92 15.22
N VAL A 122 1.30 8.73 14.77
CA VAL A 122 2.46 8.01 15.33
C VAL A 122 3.72 8.86 15.28
N VAL A 123 4.03 9.49 14.13
CA VAL A 123 5.21 10.35 14.00
C VAL A 123 5.13 11.53 14.97
N LEU A 124 3.98 12.21 15.05
CA LEU A 124 3.82 13.36 15.95
C LEU A 124 3.96 12.94 17.42
N ASP A 125 3.37 11.81 17.81
CA ASP A 125 3.44 11.28 19.17
C ASP A 125 4.85 10.84 19.53
N VAL A 126 5.55 10.15 18.63
CA VAL A 126 6.97 9.80 18.80
C VAL A 126 7.81 11.07 18.96
N LEU A 127 7.64 12.05 18.09
CA LEU A 127 8.44 13.28 18.14
C LEU A 127 8.19 14.09 19.42
N ASN A 128 6.98 14.05 19.97
CA ASN A 128 6.63 14.69 21.24
C ASN A 128 7.19 13.92 22.45
N LEU A 129 7.17 12.59 22.39
CA LEU A 129 7.55 11.73 23.52
C LEU A 129 9.04 11.37 23.53
N LYS A 130 9.75 11.45 22.40
CA LYS A 130 11.12 10.95 22.27
C LYS A 130 12.08 11.55 23.29
N SER A 131 11.85 12.78 23.77
CA SER A 131 12.72 13.43 24.76
C SER A 131 12.70 12.74 26.12
N ASN A 132 11.63 12.00 26.42
CA ASN A 132 11.46 11.28 27.69
C ASN A 132 12.18 9.93 27.70
N TYR A 133 12.75 9.51 26.57
CA TYR A 133 13.31 8.18 26.37
C TYR A 133 14.74 8.27 25.84
N LYS A 134 15.59 7.34 26.29
CA LYS A 134 16.99 7.27 25.82
C LYS A 134 17.07 6.81 24.36
N ALA A 135 16.15 5.95 23.94
CA ALA A 135 15.98 5.54 22.55
C ALA A 135 14.52 5.16 22.29
N VAL A 136 14.10 5.32 21.02
CA VAL A 136 12.80 4.88 20.50
C VAL A 136 13.06 4.01 19.28
N ALA A 137 12.43 2.84 19.20
CA ALA A 137 12.48 1.97 18.02
C ALA A 137 11.14 2.05 17.28
N VAL A 138 11.19 2.10 15.96
CA VAL A 138 10.03 2.16 15.06
C VAL A 138 10.21 1.12 13.94
N GLY A 139 9.12 0.79 13.24
CA GLY A 139 9.11 -0.16 12.14
C GLY A 139 10.17 0.12 11.08
N ASP A 140 10.60 -0.96 10.42
CA ASP A 140 11.66 -0.91 9.43
C ASP A 140 11.26 -0.01 8.26
N ASN A 141 12.18 0.87 7.82
CA ASN A 141 12.00 1.83 6.72
C ASN A 141 10.96 2.96 6.93
N ASP A 142 10.44 3.15 8.13
CA ASP A 142 9.44 4.20 8.38
C ASP A 142 10.00 5.62 8.45
N TYR A 143 11.32 5.79 8.33
CA TYR A 143 12.01 7.07 8.41
C TYR A 143 11.44 8.14 7.46
N ILE A 144 10.88 7.74 6.31
CA ILE A 144 10.31 8.67 5.34
C ILE A 144 9.09 9.40 5.89
N TYR A 145 8.29 8.74 6.72
CA TYR A 145 7.13 9.36 7.38
C TYR A 145 7.57 10.37 8.43
N PHE A 146 8.67 10.09 9.14
CA PHE A 146 9.28 11.04 10.08
C PHE A 146 9.81 12.29 9.38
N LEU A 147 10.44 12.12 8.22
CA LEU A 147 10.89 13.24 7.40
C LEU A 147 9.71 14.10 6.93
N PHE A 148 8.65 13.46 6.44
CA PHE A 148 7.50 14.14 5.85
C PHE A 148 6.63 14.82 6.91
N TYR A 149 6.11 14.07 7.89
CA TYR A 149 5.19 14.60 8.90
C TYR A 149 5.92 15.39 10.00
N GLY A 150 7.17 15.05 10.29
CA GLY A 150 7.99 15.76 11.28
C GLY A 150 8.62 17.05 10.76
N GLY A 151 8.53 17.33 9.45
CA GLY A 151 9.12 18.53 8.86
C GLY A 151 10.64 18.64 9.04
N ILE A 152 11.34 17.49 9.07
CA ILE A 152 12.78 17.44 9.33
C ILE A 152 13.53 17.93 8.09
N ASN A 153 14.47 18.87 8.28
CA ASN A 153 15.30 19.36 7.18
C ASN A 153 16.17 18.20 6.61
N PRO A 154 16.13 17.91 5.30
CA PRO A 154 16.91 16.83 4.71
C PRO A 154 18.41 16.95 4.94
N LYS A 155 18.95 18.19 4.98
CA LYS A 155 20.38 18.42 5.23
C LYS A 155 20.78 18.06 6.66
N ASP A 156 19.91 18.34 7.63
CA ASP A 156 20.15 18.01 9.02
C ASP A 156 19.97 16.50 9.25
N PHE A 157 18.99 15.90 8.57
CA PHE A 157 18.79 14.46 8.59
C PHE A 157 20.03 13.72 8.13
N ILE A 158 20.56 14.03 6.93
CA ILE A 158 21.74 13.35 6.38
C ILE A 158 22.96 13.48 7.31
N LYS A 159 23.11 14.61 8.01
CA LYS A 159 24.23 14.84 8.95
C LYS A 159 24.09 14.09 10.27
N LYS A 160 22.87 13.92 10.76
CA LYS A 160 22.56 13.38 12.09
C LYS A 160 22.04 11.93 12.06
N SER A 161 21.87 11.36 10.87
CA SER A 161 21.42 9.99 10.69
C SER A 161 22.60 9.06 10.46
N ASP A 162 22.42 7.82 10.91
CA ASP A 162 23.31 6.72 10.58
C ASP A 162 22.77 6.03 9.31
N ILE A 163 23.45 6.24 8.18
CA ILE A 163 23.06 5.73 6.87
C ILE A 163 24.11 4.72 6.39
N VAL A 164 23.67 3.49 6.15
CA VAL A 164 24.49 2.39 5.66
C VAL A 164 24.98 2.67 4.22
N PRO A 165 26.29 2.46 3.93
CA PRO A 165 26.84 2.63 2.59
C PRO A 165 26.23 1.62 1.60
N LEU A 166 26.22 1.99 0.31
CA LEU A 166 25.61 1.23 -0.79
C LEU A 166 26.24 -0.16 -1.04
N SER A 167 27.30 -0.52 -0.31
CA SER A 167 28.01 -1.80 -0.46
C SER A 167 27.32 -2.96 0.24
N ASP A 168 26.38 -2.70 1.15
CA ASP A 168 25.67 -3.74 1.89
C ASP A 168 24.46 -4.29 1.11
N SER A 169 24.18 -5.58 1.32
CA SER A 169 23.22 -6.39 0.56
C SER A 169 21.76 -5.91 0.60
N ASN A 170 21.41 -4.96 1.48
CA ASN A 170 20.06 -4.37 1.57
C ASN A 170 20.04 -2.91 1.08
N ILE A 171 19.89 -2.75 -0.23
CA ILE A 171 19.81 -1.45 -0.93
C ILE A 171 18.59 -0.62 -0.46
N TRP A 172 17.57 -1.26 0.09
CA TRP A 172 16.29 -0.66 0.44
C TRP A 172 16.17 -0.24 1.92
N GLU A 173 17.04 -0.74 2.81
CA GLU A 173 17.02 -0.52 4.27
C GLU A 173 18.27 0.19 4.78
N ARG A 174 18.43 1.43 4.31
CA ARG A 174 19.70 2.15 4.46
C ARG A 174 19.78 3.04 5.68
N VAL A 175 18.65 3.45 6.25
CA VAL A 175 18.64 4.34 7.42
C VAL A 175 18.51 3.48 8.67
N ASN A 176 19.55 3.46 9.50
CA ASN A 176 19.51 2.74 10.78
C ASN A 176 18.87 3.60 11.86
N ARG A 177 19.23 4.88 11.91
CA ARG A 177 18.94 5.76 13.04
C ARG A 177 18.89 7.22 12.63
N TYR A 178 18.06 8.00 13.31
CA TYR A 178 18.12 9.45 13.33
C TYR A 178 17.95 9.95 14.76
N ASP A 179 18.94 10.70 15.28
CA ASP A 179 18.92 11.19 16.66
C ASP A 179 18.78 10.05 17.68
N ASN A 180 17.73 9.97 18.49
CA ASN A 180 17.45 8.84 19.39
C ASN A 180 16.40 7.85 18.84
N ILE A 181 16.04 7.95 17.57
CA ILE A 181 15.04 7.10 16.90
C ILE A 181 15.75 6.08 16.00
N TYR A 182 15.44 4.81 16.18
CA TYR A 182 15.96 3.68 15.40
C TYR A 182 14.88 3.18 14.43
N PHE A 183 15.26 3.00 13.17
CA PHE A 183 14.40 2.54 12.06
C PHE A 183 14.77 1.13 11.59
N LYS A 184 15.44 0.37 12.47
CA LYS A 184 15.71 -1.05 12.34
C LYS A 184 15.32 -1.70 13.65
N MET A 185 14.21 -2.40 13.66
CA MET A 185 13.77 -3.10 14.85
C MET A 185 14.62 -4.37 15.00
N PRO A 186 15.31 -4.58 16.14
CA PRO A 186 16.32 -5.66 16.23
C PRO A 186 15.75 -7.08 16.31
N PHE A 187 14.42 -7.24 16.27
CA PHE A 187 13.74 -8.53 16.38
C PHE A 187 12.37 -8.47 15.69
N ASN A 188 11.90 -9.64 15.21
CA ASN A 188 10.52 -9.81 14.76
C ASN A 188 9.59 -9.53 15.95
N CYS A 189 9.03 -8.32 16.02
CA CYS A 189 7.94 -8.07 16.96
C CYS A 189 6.84 -9.10 16.70
N PRO A 190 6.22 -9.66 17.76
CA PRO A 190 5.08 -10.52 17.59
C PRO A 190 4.03 -9.72 16.81
N LYS A 191 3.71 -10.18 15.61
CA LYS A 191 2.86 -9.47 14.64
C LYS A 191 1.54 -9.03 15.27
N SER A 192 1.07 -9.76 16.28
CA SER A 192 0.01 -9.40 17.19
C SER A 192 0.59 -8.97 18.52
N GLY A 193 0.23 -7.78 19.02
CA GLY A 193 0.64 -7.18 20.31
C GLY A 193 0.31 -8.03 21.56
N LYS A 194 0.77 -9.27 21.59
CA LYS A 194 0.87 -10.11 22.77
C LYS A 194 2.07 -9.60 23.54
N LEU A 195 1.80 -8.80 24.57
CA LEU A 195 2.82 -8.27 25.49
C LEU A 195 3.78 -9.36 26.00
N ASN A 196 3.31 -10.59 26.12
CA ASN A 196 4.07 -11.70 26.71
C ASN A 196 5.18 -12.26 25.80
N ASP A 197 5.22 -11.89 24.53
CA ASP A 197 6.24 -12.34 23.55
C ASP A 197 7.32 -11.27 23.29
N LEU A 198 7.27 -10.14 24.00
CA LEU A 198 8.36 -9.16 23.98
C LEU A 198 9.53 -9.71 24.82
N PRO A 199 10.76 -9.80 24.28
CA PRO A 199 11.90 -10.28 25.04
C PRO A 199 12.14 -9.38 26.27
N LYS A 200 12.24 -10.00 27.46
CA LYS A 200 12.41 -9.30 28.75
C LYS A 200 13.73 -8.51 28.86
N GLU A 201 14.77 -8.95 28.17
CA GLU A 201 16.02 -8.20 28.00
C GLU A 201 16.57 -8.48 26.58
N LEU A 202 17.12 -7.45 25.94
CA LEU A 202 17.76 -7.56 24.62
C LEU A 202 19.28 -7.43 24.79
N PRO A 203 20.08 -8.32 24.17
CA PRO A 203 21.52 -8.36 24.40
C PRO A 203 22.30 -7.17 23.81
N GLU A 204 21.67 -6.28 23.03
CA GLU A 204 22.37 -5.15 22.37
C GLU A 204 21.77 -3.75 22.67
N LEU A 205 20.70 -3.67 23.46
CA LEU A 205 20.02 -2.40 23.73
C LEU A 205 20.12 -2.00 25.22
N PRO A 206 20.46 -0.74 25.55
CA PRO A 206 20.56 -0.25 26.92
C PRO A 206 19.31 -0.53 27.76
N LYS A 207 19.49 -0.86 29.04
CA LYS A 207 18.47 -1.32 30.01
C LYS A 207 17.27 -0.39 30.28
N ASP A 208 17.11 0.73 29.56
CA ASP A 208 16.10 1.77 29.83
C ASP A 208 15.29 2.18 28.58
N ILE A 209 15.03 1.25 27.66
CA ILE A 209 14.30 1.51 26.40
C ILE A 209 12.85 1.07 26.53
N TYR A 210 11.93 1.98 26.19
CA TYR A 210 10.50 1.73 26.12
C TYR A 210 10.10 1.61 24.64
N TYR A 211 9.36 0.54 24.31
CA TYR A 211 9.07 0.14 22.93
C TYR A 211 7.76 0.74 22.42
N MET A 212 7.72 1.13 21.15
CA MET A 212 6.47 1.19 20.40
C MET A 212 6.27 -0.15 19.70
N VAL A 213 5.10 -0.75 19.90
CA VAL A 213 4.75 -2.02 19.27
C VAL A 213 4.36 -1.74 17.82
N ASP A 214 4.80 -2.61 16.91
CA ASP A 214 4.28 -2.65 15.56
C ASP A 214 2.75 -2.77 15.62
N VAL A 215 2.07 -1.70 15.21
CA VAL A 215 0.62 -1.56 15.34
C VAL A 215 -0.08 -2.60 14.46
N GLU A 216 0.63 -3.25 13.53
CA GLU A 216 0.06 -4.06 12.47
C GLU A 216 -0.86 -5.23 12.92
N ASN A 217 -0.81 -5.74 14.16
CA ASN A 217 -1.92 -6.54 14.74
C ASN A 217 -2.11 -6.44 16.28
N SER A 218 -1.80 -5.31 16.93
CA SER A 218 -2.08 -5.16 18.38
C SER A 218 -3.58 -4.89 18.65
N THR A 219 -4.29 -5.85 19.26
CA THR A 219 -5.69 -5.65 19.69
C THR A 219 -5.82 -4.83 20.97
N ASN A 220 -4.74 -4.71 21.75
CA ASN A 220 -4.77 -4.14 23.11
C ASN A 220 -4.29 -2.68 23.15
N PHE A 221 -3.52 -2.24 22.16
CA PHE A 221 -3.03 -0.87 22.04
C PHE A 221 -3.24 -0.38 20.61
N PRO A 222 -4.47 0.02 20.26
CA PRO A 222 -4.80 0.50 18.91
C PRO A 222 -3.99 1.74 18.51
N ASP A 223 -3.49 2.49 19.49
CA ASP A 223 -2.69 3.70 19.28
C ASP A 223 -1.17 3.44 19.36
N GLY A 224 -0.74 2.19 19.59
CA GLY A 224 0.68 1.81 19.69
C GLY A 224 1.41 2.29 20.97
N ILE A 225 0.73 3.00 21.87
CA ILE A 225 1.29 3.57 23.11
C ILE A 225 0.93 2.69 24.31
N ILE A 226 1.94 2.17 25.03
CA ILE A 226 1.74 1.43 26.28
C ILE A 226 1.83 2.40 27.47
N PRO A 227 0.84 2.44 28.39
CA PRO A 227 0.88 3.30 29.58
C PRO A 227 2.01 2.90 30.54
N LYS A 228 2.58 3.91 31.22
CA LYS A 228 3.70 3.76 32.16
C LYS A 228 3.41 2.83 33.35
N ASP A 229 2.14 2.73 33.74
CA ASP A 229 1.68 1.98 34.92
C ASP A 229 1.03 0.63 34.54
N TYR A 230 1.28 0.13 33.32
CA TYR A 230 0.68 -1.13 32.88
C TYR A 230 1.30 -2.30 33.66
N PRO A 231 0.48 -3.09 34.39
CA PRO A 231 0.93 -3.97 35.46
C PRO A 231 1.68 -5.24 35.00
N SER A 232 1.97 -5.40 33.71
CA SER A 232 2.67 -6.57 33.16
C SER A 232 4.03 -6.25 32.52
N LEU A 233 4.62 -5.08 32.80
CA LEU A 233 5.96 -4.69 32.34
C LEU A 233 7.03 -4.67 33.45
N TRP A 234 6.72 -5.20 34.64
CA TRP A 234 7.67 -5.38 35.74
C TRP A 234 7.81 -6.86 36.11
#